data_AF-A0A411HH12-F1
#
_entry.id   AF-A0A411HH12-F1
#
_cell.length_a   1.000
_cell.length_b   1.000
_cell.length_c   1.000
_cell.angle_alpha   90.00
_cell.angle_beta   90.00
_cell.angle_gamma   90.00
#
_symmetry.space_group_name_H-M   'P 1'
#
loop_
_entity.id
_entity.type
_entity.pdbx_description
1 polymer ?
#
loop_
_entity_poly.entity_id
_entity_poly.type
_entity_poly.pdbx_seq_one_letter_code
_entity_poly.pdbx_strand_id
1 'polypeptide(L)'
;MPVTKTAIARLGALLLVFAVAPAMAGTISVTSGNVAPSSTTCTLAQAIYAANLANNPTNATPAGATTISPLSNSATASTGNCSSAALGANTIDLANFAGQTLSYSTADNYWYGPNALPPVASDITIEGYGVTLQISGTKRLRFFFVGADAQTSATPGYNTPARAT
;
A
#
# COMPACT_ATOMS: atom_id res chain seq x y z
N MET A 1 13.89 77.15 5.86
CA MET A 1 12.88 76.54 4.98
C MET A 1 13.49 75.27 4.39
N PRO A 2 12.70 74.19 4.23
CA PRO A 2 12.90 72.83 4.78
C PRO A 2 13.63 71.87 3.79
N VAL A 3 13.92 70.57 3.99
CA VAL A 3 13.20 69.43 4.55
C VAL A 3 14.19 68.26 4.83
N THR A 4 14.00 67.55 5.94
CA THR A 4 14.60 66.26 6.34
C THR A 4 14.09 65.09 5.48
N LYS A 5 14.94 64.11 5.09
CA LYS A 5 14.46 62.75 4.78
C LYS A 5 15.43 61.65 5.24
N THR A 6 15.09 61.08 6.39
CA THR A 6 15.54 59.79 6.93
C THR A 6 15.10 58.65 5.99
N ALA A 7 16.03 57.79 5.56
CA ALA A 7 15.69 56.54 4.89
C ALA A 7 15.90 55.37 5.88
N ILE A 8 14.78 54.84 6.36
CA ILE A 8 14.70 53.61 7.16
C ILE A 8 14.76 52.44 6.18
N ALA A 9 15.88 51.71 6.15
CA ALA A 9 15.98 50.45 5.43
C ALA A 9 15.23 49.37 6.22
N ARG A 10 14.12 48.87 5.66
CA ARG A 10 13.29 47.82 6.25
C ARG A 10 14.00 46.47 6.11
N LEU A 11 14.32 45.84 7.24
CA LEU A 11 14.59 44.40 7.34
C LEU A 11 13.30 43.65 6.99
N GLY A 12 13.23 43.06 5.80
CA GLY A 12 12.22 42.07 5.43
C GLY A 12 12.71 40.68 5.79
N ALA A 13 12.36 40.17 6.97
CA ALA A 13 12.54 38.76 7.30
C ALA A 13 11.48 37.94 6.55
N LEU A 14 11.88 37.27 5.47
CA LEU A 14 11.05 36.29 4.78
C LEU A 14 11.06 34.98 5.59
N LEU A 15 10.07 34.81 6.46
CA LEU A 15 9.85 33.57 7.19
C LEU A 15 9.23 32.53 6.23
N LEU A 16 10.07 31.63 5.69
CA LEU A 16 9.58 30.43 5.00
C LEU A 16 8.93 29.49 6.02
N VAL A 17 7.60 29.46 6.05
CA VAL A 17 6.84 28.43 6.74
C VAL A 17 6.84 27.19 5.85
N PHE A 18 7.70 26.21 6.16
CA PHE A 18 7.56 24.86 5.62
C PHE A 18 6.33 24.22 6.25
N ALA A 19 5.22 24.20 5.52
CA ALA A 19 4.06 23.39 5.88
C ALA A 19 4.45 21.91 5.72
N VAL A 20 4.81 21.26 6.84
CA VAL A 20 4.94 19.79 6.87
C VAL A 20 3.52 19.24 6.78
N ALA A 21 3.11 18.76 5.61
CA ALA A 21 1.88 17.98 5.52
C ALA A 21 2.05 16.74 6.41
N PRO A 22 1.11 16.45 7.34
CA PRO A 22 1.19 15.23 8.12
C PRO A 22 1.20 14.05 7.15
N ALA A 23 2.16 13.14 7.31
CA ALA A 23 2.09 11.85 6.63
C ALA A 23 0.81 11.17 7.12
N MET A 24 -0.20 11.08 6.27
CA MET A 24 -1.42 10.36 6.61
C MET A 24 -1.03 8.89 6.78
N ALA A 25 -1.26 8.37 7.98
CA ALA A 25 -0.99 6.98 8.31
C ALA A 25 -2.32 6.30 8.64
N GLY A 26 -2.66 5.24 7.89
CA GLY A 26 -3.85 4.42 8.14
C GLY A 26 -3.54 3.24 9.04
N THR A 27 -4.50 2.79 9.84
CA THR A 27 -4.41 1.52 10.58
C THR A 27 -5.61 0.65 10.24
N ILE A 28 -5.38 -0.48 9.58
CA ILE A 28 -6.39 -1.41 9.10
C ILE A 28 -6.39 -2.64 10.02
N SER A 29 -7.46 -2.83 10.80
CA SER A 29 -7.60 -4.01 11.66
C SER A 29 -8.21 -5.18 10.89
N VAL A 30 -7.50 -6.31 10.83
CA VAL A 30 -7.98 -7.53 10.18
C VAL A 30 -8.97 -8.23 11.12
N THR A 31 -10.20 -8.43 10.66
CA THR A 31 -11.30 -9.01 11.46
C THR A 31 -11.75 -10.38 10.97
N SER A 32 -11.18 -10.88 9.87
CA SER A 32 -11.53 -12.16 9.27
C SER A 32 -10.26 -12.94 8.90
N GLY A 33 -10.30 -14.26 9.08
CA GLY A 33 -9.19 -15.15 8.69
C GLY A 33 -9.05 -15.25 7.18
N ASN A 34 -8.33 -16.26 6.67
CA ASN A 34 -8.29 -16.50 5.23
C ASN A 34 -9.59 -17.16 4.74
N VAL A 35 -10.59 -16.34 4.46
CA VAL A 35 -11.91 -16.73 3.93
C VAL A 35 -12.17 -16.03 2.59
N ALA A 36 -13.15 -16.52 1.83
CA ALA A 36 -13.56 -15.87 0.59
C ALA A 36 -13.98 -14.41 0.86
N PRO A 37 -13.47 -13.43 0.10
CA PRO A 37 -13.74 -12.02 0.34
C PRO A 37 -15.22 -11.67 0.10
N SER A 38 -15.82 -10.95 1.04
CA SER A 38 -17.17 -10.39 0.93
C SER A 38 -17.19 -8.92 1.41
N SER A 39 -18.36 -8.28 1.36
CA SER A 39 -18.56 -6.92 1.89
C SER A 39 -18.47 -6.84 3.43
N THR A 40 -18.56 -7.97 4.13
CA THR A 40 -18.56 -8.00 5.61
C THR A 40 -17.24 -8.48 6.20
N THR A 41 -16.36 -9.07 5.39
CA THR A 41 -15.06 -9.56 5.85
C THR A 41 -13.99 -8.50 5.73
N CYS A 42 -12.97 -8.59 6.58
CA CYS A 42 -11.69 -7.94 6.37
C CYS A 42 -10.58 -8.95 6.60
N THR A 43 -10.15 -9.61 5.53
CA THR A 43 -9.00 -10.54 5.54
C THR A 43 -7.68 -9.79 5.33
N LEU A 44 -6.55 -10.43 5.63
CA LEU A 44 -5.22 -9.87 5.30
C LEU A 44 -5.10 -9.50 3.82
N ALA A 45 -5.68 -10.30 2.92
CA ALA A 45 -5.70 -9.98 1.49
C ALA A 45 -6.50 -8.70 1.20
N GLN A 46 -7.69 -8.57 1.78
CA GLN A 46 -8.52 -7.38 1.62
C GLN A 46 -7.86 -6.13 2.21
N ALA A 47 -7.12 -6.27 3.32
CA ALA A 47 -6.39 -5.17 3.94
C ALA A 47 -5.23 -4.67 3.06
N ILE A 48 -4.44 -5.58 2.47
CA ILE A 48 -3.40 -5.22 1.50
C ILE A 48 -4.03 -4.53 0.28
N TYR A 49 -5.13 -5.08 -0.24
CA TYR A 49 -5.86 -4.48 -1.35
C TYR A 49 -6.38 -3.07 -1.03
N ALA A 50 -6.93 -2.86 0.18
CA ALA A 50 -7.42 -1.57 0.63
C ALA A 50 -6.29 -0.53 0.77
N ALA A 51 -5.13 -0.91 1.31
CA ALA A 51 -3.96 -0.04 1.40
C ALA A 51 -3.43 0.36 0.01
N ASN A 52 -3.42 -0.57 -0.95
CA ASN A 52 -3.05 -0.28 -2.34
C ASN A 52 -4.07 0.65 -3.00
N LEU A 53 -5.38 0.40 -2.81
CA LEU A 53 -6.45 1.21 -3.38
C LEU A 53 -6.46 2.63 -2.81
N ALA A 54 -6.22 2.80 -1.51
CA ALA A 54 -6.11 4.11 -0.91
C ALA A 54 -5.00 4.94 -1.55
N ASN A 55 -3.88 4.32 -1.95
CA ASN A 55 -2.74 4.97 -2.59
C ASN A 55 -2.84 5.06 -4.12
N ASN A 56 -3.73 4.28 -4.75
CA ASN A 56 -3.98 4.31 -6.19
C ASN A 56 -5.49 4.10 -6.48
N PRO A 57 -6.35 5.09 -6.15
CA PRO A 57 -7.81 4.90 -6.13
C PRO A 57 -8.42 4.74 -7.51
N THR A 58 -7.76 5.29 -8.54
CA THR A 58 -8.17 5.14 -9.94
C THR A 58 -7.57 3.89 -10.58
N ASN A 59 -6.76 3.13 -9.82
CA ASN A 59 -6.03 2.00 -10.32
C ASN A 59 -5.27 2.39 -11.62
N ALA A 60 -4.70 3.60 -11.60
CA ALA A 60 -3.99 4.15 -12.74
C ALA A 60 -2.62 3.49 -12.85
N THR A 61 -2.21 3.22 -14.09
CA THR A 61 -0.83 2.84 -14.36
C THR A 61 0.03 4.11 -14.33
N PRO A 62 1.17 4.12 -13.62
CA PRO A 62 1.99 5.32 -13.48
C PRO A 62 2.61 5.73 -14.82
N ALA A 63 2.81 7.03 -15.03
CA ALA A 63 3.42 7.52 -16.27
C ALA A 63 4.83 6.93 -16.48
N GLY A 64 5.01 6.21 -17.58
CA GLY A 64 6.26 5.53 -17.92
C GLY A 64 6.39 4.09 -17.40
N ALA A 65 5.44 3.59 -16.61
CA ALA A 65 5.36 2.18 -16.27
C ALA A 65 4.76 1.39 -17.45
N THR A 66 5.35 0.23 -17.76
CA THR A 66 4.93 -0.60 -18.91
C THR A 66 3.87 -1.66 -18.59
N THR A 67 3.44 -1.82 -17.32
CA THR A 67 2.51 -2.90 -16.96
C THR A 67 1.68 -2.67 -15.69
N ILE A 68 0.37 -2.90 -15.89
CA ILE A 68 -0.79 -3.23 -15.04
C ILE A 68 -0.78 -2.70 -13.60
N SER A 69 -1.82 -1.92 -13.34
CA SER A 69 -2.12 -1.43 -12.02
C SER A 69 -2.33 -2.58 -11.01
N PRO A 70 -1.64 -2.55 -9.86
CA PRO A 70 -1.52 -3.69 -8.92
C PRO A 70 -2.86 -4.24 -8.42
N LEU A 71 -3.93 -3.44 -8.42
CA LEU A 71 -5.25 -3.93 -8.04
C LEU A 71 -5.90 -4.77 -9.15
N SER A 72 -5.66 -4.47 -10.43
CA SER A 72 -6.24 -5.22 -11.57
C SER A 72 -5.77 -6.66 -11.66
N ASN A 73 -4.59 -6.97 -11.11
CA ASN A 73 -4.00 -8.30 -11.20
C ASN A 73 -4.19 -9.12 -9.92
N SER A 74 -4.78 -8.54 -8.89
CA SER A 74 -5.12 -9.23 -7.65
C SER A 74 -6.43 -10.00 -7.84
N ALA A 75 -6.50 -11.27 -7.43
CA ALA A 75 -7.78 -11.98 -7.36
C ALA A 75 -8.69 -11.39 -6.27
N THR A 76 -8.10 -10.76 -5.25
CA THR A 76 -8.84 -9.93 -4.30
C THR A 76 -9.17 -8.59 -4.97
N ALA A 77 -10.45 -8.31 -5.22
CA ALA A 77 -10.90 -7.08 -5.89
C ALA A 77 -11.87 -6.24 -5.02
N SER A 78 -11.93 -6.51 -3.71
CA SER A 78 -12.84 -5.85 -2.78
C SER A 78 -12.11 -5.52 -1.49
N THR A 79 -12.32 -4.30 -0.98
CA THR A 79 -11.87 -3.88 0.35
C THR A 79 -12.67 -4.54 1.47
N GLY A 80 -13.84 -5.10 1.17
CA GLY A 80 -14.78 -5.58 2.18
C GLY A 80 -15.08 -4.53 3.24
N ASN A 81 -14.99 -4.94 4.51
CA ASN A 81 -15.11 -4.06 5.67
C ASN A 81 -13.74 -3.62 6.23
N CYS A 82 -12.66 -3.73 5.44
CA CYS A 82 -11.37 -3.16 5.81
C CYS A 82 -11.45 -1.64 5.71
N SER A 83 -11.83 -1.01 6.82
CA SER A 83 -11.88 0.44 6.97
C SER A 83 -10.51 1.02 7.35
N SER A 84 -10.40 2.34 7.33
CA SER A 84 -9.23 3.09 7.83
C SER A 84 -7.95 2.99 6.99
N ALA A 85 -8.01 2.42 5.78
CA ALA A 85 -6.94 2.61 4.80
C ALA A 85 -6.85 4.10 4.43
N ALA A 86 -5.63 4.64 4.40
CA ALA A 86 -5.38 6.05 4.11
C ALA A 86 -4.35 6.20 2.97
N LEU A 87 -4.34 7.38 2.34
CA LEU A 87 -3.24 7.79 1.47
C LEU A 87 -1.94 7.77 2.27
N GLY A 88 -0.84 7.29 1.67
CA GLY A 88 0.46 7.14 2.35
C GLY A 88 0.64 5.79 3.02
N ALA A 89 1.42 5.78 4.10
CA ALA A 89 1.78 4.56 4.82
C ALA A 89 0.57 3.96 5.56
N ASN A 90 0.45 2.64 5.57
CA ASN A 90 -0.61 1.95 6.28
C ASN A 90 -0.04 0.88 7.21
N THR A 91 -0.65 0.68 8.37
CA THR A 91 -0.36 -0.43 9.29
C THR A 91 -1.52 -1.42 9.23
N ILE A 92 -1.23 -2.67 8.92
CA ILE A 92 -2.18 -3.77 8.97
C ILE A 92 -1.99 -4.49 10.31
N ASP A 93 -3.01 -4.43 11.15
CA ASP A 93 -3.02 -4.97 12.51
C ASP A 93 -3.67 -6.36 12.52
N LEU A 94 -2.92 -7.38 12.94
CA LEU A 94 -3.37 -8.76 13.08
C LEU A 94 -3.68 -9.19 14.53
N ALA A 95 -3.86 -8.26 15.47
CA ALA A 95 -4.08 -8.55 16.90
C ALA A 95 -5.27 -9.49 17.15
N ASN A 96 -6.35 -9.39 16.35
CA ASN A 96 -7.50 -10.31 16.43
C ASN A 96 -7.14 -11.78 16.15
N PHE A 97 -5.99 -12.02 15.52
CA PHE A 97 -5.48 -13.34 15.16
C PHE A 97 -4.22 -13.71 15.95
N ALA A 98 -3.86 -12.98 17.00
CA ALA A 98 -2.61 -13.19 17.74
C ALA A 98 -2.35 -14.69 18.06
N GLY A 99 -1.18 -15.19 17.66
CA GLY A 99 -0.77 -16.59 17.83
C GLY A 99 -1.50 -17.63 16.96
N GLN A 100 -2.42 -17.23 16.08
CA GLN A 100 -3.16 -18.13 15.19
C GLN A 100 -2.44 -18.36 13.85
N THR A 101 -2.93 -19.30 13.05
CA THR A 101 -2.41 -19.60 11.71
C THR A 101 -3.41 -19.20 10.62
N LEU A 102 -2.97 -18.38 9.67
CA LEU A 102 -3.69 -18.08 8.44
C LEU A 102 -3.15 -18.96 7.31
N SER A 103 -4.00 -19.84 6.79
CA SER A 103 -3.62 -20.87 5.82
C SER A 103 -4.08 -20.54 4.40
N TYR A 104 -3.19 -20.59 3.42
CA TYR A 104 -3.45 -20.23 2.02
C TYR A 104 -3.20 -21.40 1.08
N SER A 105 -4.18 -21.72 0.23
CA SER A 105 -4.12 -22.85 -0.72
C SER A 105 -4.25 -22.42 -2.19
N THR A 106 -4.73 -21.20 -2.42
CA THR A 106 -5.01 -20.62 -3.74
C THR A 106 -4.07 -19.47 -4.03
N ALA A 107 -3.68 -19.32 -5.29
CA ALA A 107 -2.92 -18.16 -5.74
C ALA A 107 -3.86 -16.96 -5.91
N ASP A 108 -3.44 -15.80 -5.39
CA ASP A 108 -4.06 -14.51 -5.67
C ASP A 108 -3.69 -14.04 -7.09
N ASN A 109 -2.41 -14.15 -7.47
CA ASN A 109 -1.98 -13.90 -8.85
C ASN A 109 -0.74 -14.72 -9.24
N TYR A 110 -0.17 -14.44 -10.42
CA TYR A 110 0.91 -15.24 -11.02
C TYR A 110 2.13 -14.43 -11.45
N TRP A 111 2.23 -13.15 -11.07
CA TRP A 111 3.37 -12.31 -11.46
C TRP A 111 4.65 -12.77 -10.80
N TYR A 112 5.64 -13.19 -11.60
CA TYR A 112 6.87 -13.84 -11.13
C TYR A 112 6.65 -15.16 -10.37
N GLY A 113 5.57 -15.85 -10.71
CA GLY A 113 5.13 -17.08 -10.05
C GLY A 113 3.96 -16.86 -9.09
N PRO A 114 3.28 -17.92 -8.66
CA PRO A 114 2.06 -17.79 -7.88
C PRO A 114 2.33 -17.23 -6.47
N ASN A 115 1.56 -16.22 -6.08
CA ASN A 115 1.55 -15.63 -4.74
C ASN A 115 0.22 -15.86 -4.04
N ALA A 116 0.21 -15.98 -2.71
CA ALA A 116 -0.96 -16.28 -1.90
C ALA A 116 -1.75 -15.03 -1.48
N LEU A 117 -1.10 -13.87 -1.40
CA LEU A 117 -1.70 -12.59 -1.04
C LEU A 117 -1.53 -11.58 -2.17
N PRO A 118 -2.39 -10.54 -2.25
CA PRO A 118 -2.26 -9.45 -3.21
C PRO A 118 -0.86 -8.85 -3.28
N PRO A 119 -0.48 -8.26 -4.44
CA PRO A 119 0.79 -7.56 -4.55
C PRO A 119 0.80 -6.38 -3.56
N VAL A 120 1.94 -6.13 -2.92
CA VAL A 120 2.16 -4.98 -2.05
C VAL A 120 2.72 -3.86 -2.92
N ALA A 121 1.95 -2.79 -3.12
CA ALA A 121 2.32 -1.69 -4.03
C ALA A 121 2.30 -0.30 -3.36
N SER A 122 2.10 -0.27 -2.05
CA SER A 122 2.23 0.90 -1.21
C SER A 122 3.01 0.57 0.06
N ASP A 123 3.39 1.60 0.81
CA ASP A 123 4.06 1.44 2.09
C ASP A 123 3.11 0.82 3.11
N ILE A 124 3.37 -0.44 3.46
CA ILE A 124 2.62 -1.16 4.49
C ILE A 124 3.54 -1.68 5.59
N THR A 125 3.10 -1.55 6.83
CA THR A 125 3.61 -2.29 7.99
C THR A 125 2.61 -3.38 8.32
N ILE A 126 3.05 -4.61 8.57
CA ILE A 126 2.17 -5.68 9.07
C ILE A 126 2.59 -5.99 10.51
N GLU A 127 1.74 -5.62 11.47
CA GLU A 127 1.92 -6.00 12.86
C GLU A 127 1.39 -7.41 13.08
N GLY A 128 2.32 -8.37 13.16
CA GLY A 128 1.96 -9.78 13.08
C GLY A 128 1.37 -10.39 14.35
N TYR A 129 1.65 -9.86 15.55
CA TYR A 129 1.19 -10.41 16.84
C TYR A 129 1.37 -11.94 17.01
N GLY A 130 2.44 -12.50 16.44
CA GLY A 130 2.71 -13.95 16.48
C GLY A 130 1.84 -14.80 15.55
N VAL A 131 1.10 -14.19 14.62
CA VAL A 131 0.38 -14.91 13.55
C VAL A 131 1.37 -15.65 12.66
N THR A 132 1.04 -16.90 12.36
CA THR A 132 1.74 -17.72 11.36
C THR A 132 1.00 -17.64 10.03
N LEU A 133 1.71 -17.28 8.96
CA LEU A 133 1.21 -17.47 7.60
C LEU A 133 1.68 -18.84 7.10
N GLN A 134 0.75 -19.66 6.64
CA GLN A 134 1.03 -21.02 6.18
C GLN A 134 0.51 -21.23 4.77
N ILE A 135 1.30 -21.89 3.91
CA ILE A 135 0.78 -22.44 2.67
C ILE A 135 0.23 -23.83 2.95
N SER A 136 -1.07 -24.04 2.70
CA SER A 136 -1.76 -25.31 2.83
C SER A 136 -2.15 -25.82 1.45
N GLY A 137 -1.28 -26.60 0.80
CA GLY A 137 -1.59 -27.16 -0.51
C GLY A 137 -0.38 -27.74 -1.21
N THR A 138 -0.61 -28.32 -2.39
CA THR A 138 0.44 -28.90 -3.24
C THR A 138 1.15 -27.86 -4.11
N LYS A 139 0.57 -26.66 -4.24
CA LYS A 139 1.16 -25.57 -5.02
C LYS A 139 2.20 -24.83 -4.17
N ARG A 140 3.39 -24.63 -4.73
CA ARG A 140 4.40 -23.75 -4.15
C ARG A 140 3.98 -22.29 -4.37
N LEU A 141 3.61 -21.60 -3.29
CA LEU A 141 3.22 -20.19 -3.31
C LEU A 141 4.28 -19.33 -2.61
N ARG A 142 4.35 -18.06 -3.00
CA ARG A 142 5.00 -17.00 -2.21
C ARG A 142 3.91 -16.27 -1.42
N PHE A 143 4.18 -15.79 -0.21
CA PHE A 143 3.18 -14.97 0.48
C PHE A 143 3.05 -13.61 -0.19
N PHE A 144 4.15 -12.88 -0.26
CA PHE A 144 4.18 -11.50 -0.72
C PHE A 144 4.92 -11.38 -2.04
N PHE A 145 4.43 -10.46 -2.87
CA PHE A 145 5.21 -9.83 -3.93
C PHE A 145 5.19 -8.34 -3.63
N VAL A 146 6.37 -7.74 -3.46
CA VAL A 146 6.50 -6.30 -3.24
C VAL A 146 6.84 -5.67 -4.59
N GLY A 147 5.91 -4.89 -5.11
CA GLY A 147 6.06 -4.15 -6.35
C GLY A 147 6.92 -2.92 -6.18
N ALA A 148 7.36 -2.35 -7.30
CA ALA A 148 7.98 -1.04 -7.30
C ALA A 148 6.96 0.04 -6.90
N ASP A 149 7.48 1.19 -6.48
CA ASP A 149 6.69 2.38 -6.20
C ASP A 149 5.75 2.68 -7.38
N ALA A 150 4.44 2.66 -7.10
CA ALA A 150 3.37 2.93 -8.04
C ALA A 150 3.29 4.40 -8.47
N GLN A 151 4.28 5.24 -8.22
CA GLN A 151 4.42 6.58 -8.81
C GLN A 151 5.70 6.71 -9.64
N THR A 152 6.52 5.66 -9.71
CA THR A 152 7.80 5.65 -10.44
C THR A 152 7.81 4.56 -11.50
N SER A 153 8.34 4.88 -12.68
CA SER A 153 8.41 3.96 -13.81
C SER A 153 9.49 2.87 -13.66
N ALA A 154 10.38 3.00 -12.67
CA ALA A 154 11.43 2.03 -12.40
C ALA A 154 11.93 2.15 -10.95
N THR A 155 12.10 1.02 -10.27
CA THR A 155 13.09 0.92 -9.20
C THR A 155 14.47 0.96 -9.86
N PRO A 156 15.40 1.86 -9.49
CA PRO A 156 16.73 1.90 -10.11
C PRO A 156 17.39 0.51 -10.11
N GLY A 157 17.54 -0.09 -11.30
CA GLY A 157 18.19 -1.40 -11.48
C GLY A 157 17.27 -2.63 -11.53
N TYR A 158 15.94 -2.51 -11.42
CA TYR A 158 15.02 -3.64 -11.59
C TYR A 158 13.94 -3.35 -12.64
N ASN A 159 13.78 -4.29 -13.58
CA ASN A 159 12.62 -4.33 -14.44
C ASN A 159 11.42 -4.74 -13.59
N THR A 160 10.51 -3.81 -13.31
CA THR A 160 9.09 -4.12 -12.99
C THR A 160 8.54 -5.07 -14.06
N PRO A 161 7.59 -5.97 -13.76
CA PRO A 161 7.24 -7.08 -14.65
C PRO A 161 6.58 -6.58 -15.94
N ALA A 162 7.41 -6.25 -16.92
CA ALA A 162 7.10 -6.27 -18.33
C ALA A 162 7.37 -7.70 -18.80
N ARG A 163 6.32 -8.49 -19.07
CA ARG A 163 6.46 -9.57 -20.05
C ARG A 163 5.67 -9.18 -21.28
N ALA A 164 6.42 -8.84 -22.32
CA ALA A 164 5.96 -8.73 -23.68
C ALA A 164 5.27 -10.03 -24.12
N THR A 165 4.06 -9.90 -24.64
CA THR A 165 3.68 -10.14 -26.05
C THR A 165 2.27 -9.63 -26.23
#